data_AF-A0A8D0RAH3-F1
#
_entry.id   AF-A0A8D0RAH3-F1
#
_cell.length_a   1.000
_cell.length_b   1.000
_cell.length_c   1.000
_cell.angle_alpha   90.00
_cell.angle_beta   90.00
_cell.angle_gamma   90.00
#
_symmetry.space_group_name_H-M   'P 1'
#
loop_
_entity.id
_entity.type
_entity.pdbx_description
1 polymer ?
#
loop_
_entity_poly.entity_id
_entity_poly.type
_entity_poly.pdbx_seq_one_letter_code
_entity_poly.pdbx_strand_id
1 'polypeptide(L)'
;MEVTPRLTWNEEKSLQKLLGNVSLRLLYKSSVHGNSFGTMLNKCSCQGSTILMVYLPNNVFGIFVLESYPEMSEHLKKPTTSFLLSFQKNKIMEMTAAFFNSTVDLIDNKLRFNFSQVQYVLLRSNTQNIFIPRLLGEKLGLTYDFKSQYTEYEVFRVEGMKDEPGYINRIAGATPHRDSLLAELRAYRPYADLVSEIRILLLGPVGSGKSSFFNSVKSIFRGHLTRQAIVGSDISSITEKYRIYSVKDEKDGKSLPFMLCDSMGLNEKDGVGLCVDDIPHILKGCMPDRYQFNPQKPITPKHPTFITSPSLNHRIHCVAYVFDINSIDNLSFQMLAKVKQVQKEVLKCGVSQVALLTKVNNCNGVLQDNFLQMSESMIYKSQVRDVNMMLGIPKSNILVVENYASEREMDPLQDILILSALKQMTRAADDFLEDLPLE
;
A
#
# COMPACT_ATOMS: atom_id res chain seq x y z
N MET A 1 -36.09 19.34 17.85
CA MET A 1 -35.14 18.45 18.54
C MET A 1 -34.09 18.05 17.52
N GLU A 2 -32.82 18.29 17.82
CA GLU A 2 -31.71 17.88 16.97
C GLU A 2 -31.60 16.34 17.02
N VAL A 3 -31.65 15.69 15.85
CA VAL A 3 -31.60 14.22 15.78
C VAL A 3 -30.14 13.79 15.92
N THR A 4 -29.80 13.16 17.03
CA THR A 4 -28.43 12.68 17.29
C THR A 4 -28.21 11.28 16.70
N PRO A 5 -27.08 11.05 16.01
CA PRO A 5 -26.75 9.73 15.49
C PRO A 5 -26.33 8.78 16.61
N ARG A 6 -26.57 7.48 16.41
CA ARG A 6 -26.08 6.41 17.29
C ARG A 6 -24.66 5.98 16.92
N LEU A 7 -24.21 6.33 15.71
CA LEU A 7 -22.84 6.14 15.25
C LEU A 7 -21.86 6.80 16.23
N THR A 8 -20.92 6.00 16.74
CA THR A 8 -19.92 6.49 17.68
C THR A 8 -18.81 7.25 16.96
N TRP A 9 -18.11 8.13 17.68
CA TRP A 9 -16.98 8.88 17.14
C TRP A 9 -15.87 7.98 16.56
N ASN A 10 -15.61 6.82 17.17
CA ASN A 10 -14.60 5.86 16.70
C ASN A 10 -15.04 5.16 15.40
N GLU A 11 -16.32 4.79 15.28
CA GLU A 11 -16.88 4.20 14.04
C GLU A 11 -16.86 5.23 12.91
N GLU A 12 -17.27 6.48 13.19
CA GLU A 12 -17.18 7.59 12.24
C GLU A 12 -15.73 7.82 11.80
N LYS A 13 -14.76 7.88 12.72
CA LYS A 13 -13.34 8.03 12.37
C LYS A 13 -12.82 6.92 11.47
N SER A 14 -13.26 5.69 11.70
CA SER A 14 -12.89 4.53 10.86
C SER A 14 -13.46 4.65 9.44
N LEU A 15 -14.71 5.11 9.31
CA LEU A 15 -15.33 5.41 8.01
C LEU A 15 -14.63 6.58 7.30
N GLN A 16 -14.32 7.65 8.03
CA GLN A 16 -13.58 8.79 7.51
C GLN A 16 -12.24 8.35 6.94
N LYS A 17 -11.53 7.45 7.63
CA LYS A 17 -10.27 6.91 7.17
C LYS A 17 -10.41 6.10 5.88
N LEU A 18 -11.39 5.19 5.82
CA LEU A 18 -11.63 4.34 4.64
C LEU A 18 -12.02 5.17 3.41
N LEU A 19 -12.83 6.21 3.61
CA LEU A 19 -13.41 7.02 2.54
C LEU A 19 -12.60 8.28 2.20
N GLY A 20 -11.49 8.53 2.89
CA GLY A 20 -10.58 9.63 2.59
C GLY A 20 -10.99 11.00 3.15
N ASN A 21 -11.20 11.08 4.48
CA ASN A 21 -11.56 12.29 5.24
C ASN A 21 -12.91 12.93 4.88
N VAL A 22 -13.92 12.10 4.65
CA VAL A 22 -15.31 12.54 4.41
C VAL A 22 -15.98 13.11 5.66
N SER A 23 -17.09 13.81 5.50
CA SER A 23 -18.04 14.13 6.58
C SER A 23 -19.32 13.31 6.43
N LEU A 24 -19.88 12.84 7.55
CA LEU A 24 -21.13 12.08 7.58
C LEU A 24 -22.25 12.96 8.11
N ARG A 25 -23.29 13.16 7.31
CA ARG A 25 -24.47 13.93 7.69
C ARG A 25 -25.69 13.03 7.81
N LEU A 26 -26.27 12.94 9.01
CA LEU A 26 -27.46 12.11 9.25
C LEU A 26 -28.67 12.62 8.44
N LEU A 27 -29.24 11.76 7.61
CA LEU A 27 -30.44 12.03 6.81
C LEU A 27 -31.69 11.38 7.42
N TYR A 28 -31.53 10.15 7.92
CA TYR A 28 -32.63 9.31 8.39
C TYR A 28 -32.23 8.51 9.63
N LYS A 29 -33.17 8.37 10.56
CA LYS A 29 -33.05 7.55 11.78
C LYS A 29 -34.41 6.91 12.04
N SER A 30 -34.46 5.58 12.08
CA SER A 30 -35.72 4.84 12.07
C SER A 30 -36.60 5.09 13.30
N SER A 31 -36.00 5.36 14.46
CA SER A 31 -36.74 5.69 15.69
C SER A 31 -37.41 7.07 15.67
N VAL A 32 -36.93 7.99 14.84
CA VAL A 32 -37.44 9.37 14.74
C VAL A 32 -38.35 9.55 13.53
N HIS A 33 -37.98 8.94 12.39
CA HIS A 33 -38.64 9.17 11.11
C HIS A 33 -39.58 8.05 10.68
N GLY A 34 -39.72 7.01 11.53
CA GLY A 34 -40.49 5.81 11.23
C GLY A 34 -39.64 4.66 10.68
N ASN A 35 -40.20 3.46 10.70
CA ASN A 35 -39.50 2.24 10.28
C ASN A 35 -39.83 1.83 8.83
N SER A 36 -40.30 2.76 7.99
CA SER A 36 -40.72 2.47 6.61
C SER A 36 -39.58 2.71 5.64
N PHE A 37 -39.16 1.69 4.88
CA PHE A 37 -38.13 1.86 3.86
C PHE A 37 -38.58 2.74 2.70
N GLY A 38 -39.88 2.75 2.35
CA GLY A 38 -40.40 3.68 1.36
C GLY A 38 -40.24 5.15 1.79
N THR A 39 -40.52 5.44 3.06
CA THR A 39 -40.32 6.78 3.63
C THR A 39 -38.83 7.16 3.71
N MET A 40 -37.97 6.19 4.04
CA MET A 40 -36.52 6.36 4.03
C MET A 40 -36.00 6.68 2.62
N LEU A 41 -36.35 5.89 1.61
CA LEU A 41 -35.90 6.11 0.23
C LEU A 41 -36.36 7.47 -0.30
N ASN A 42 -37.61 7.87 -0.05
CA ASN A 42 -38.12 9.18 -0.48
C ASN A 42 -37.36 10.35 0.15
N LYS A 43 -36.81 10.19 1.37
CA LYS A 43 -36.02 11.22 2.04
C LYS A 43 -34.55 11.19 1.61
N CYS A 44 -34.04 10.02 1.27
CA CYS A 44 -32.62 9.80 0.94
C CYS A 44 -32.34 9.75 -0.57
N SER A 45 -33.36 9.80 -1.41
CA SER A 45 -33.23 9.88 -2.87
C SER A 45 -32.51 11.16 -3.28
N CYS A 46 -31.70 11.07 -4.32
CA CYS A 46 -30.95 12.18 -4.90
C CYS A 46 -30.00 12.91 -3.92
N GLN A 47 -29.57 12.25 -2.84
CA GLN A 47 -28.65 12.83 -1.84
C GLN A 47 -27.16 12.59 -2.14
N GLY A 48 -26.82 11.97 -3.28
CA GLY A 48 -25.46 11.54 -3.58
C GLY A 48 -25.09 10.26 -2.84
N SER A 49 -23.80 10.08 -2.55
CA SER A 49 -23.29 8.90 -1.84
C SER A 49 -23.88 8.79 -0.44
N THR A 50 -24.30 7.60 -0.05
CA THR A 50 -24.91 7.35 1.26
C THR A 50 -24.36 6.11 1.94
N ILE A 51 -24.46 6.08 3.26
CA ILE A 51 -24.17 4.90 4.07
C ILE A 51 -25.37 4.58 4.95
N LEU A 52 -25.90 3.35 4.80
CA LEU A 52 -26.93 2.78 5.65
C LEU A 52 -26.24 2.00 6.78
N MET A 53 -26.44 2.43 8.01
CA MET A 53 -25.93 1.78 9.22
C MET A 53 -27.07 1.05 9.93
N VAL A 54 -26.89 -0.24 10.22
CA VAL A 54 -27.86 -1.14 10.83
C VAL A 54 -27.31 -1.66 12.14
N TYR A 55 -27.99 -1.35 13.24
CA TYR A 55 -27.53 -1.65 14.60
C TYR A 55 -28.04 -3.00 15.08
N LEU A 56 -27.16 -3.99 15.07
CA LEU A 56 -27.39 -5.32 15.63
C LEU A 56 -26.99 -5.34 17.11
N PRO A 57 -27.42 -6.37 17.89
CA PRO A 57 -27.11 -6.45 19.31
C PRO A 57 -25.60 -6.34 19.59
N ASN A 58 -24.81 -7.07 18.82
CA ASN A 58 -23.37 -7.22 19.05
C ASN A 58 -22.48 -6.53 18.02
N ASN A 59 -23.05 -6.03 16.91
CA ASN A 59 -22.28 -5.44 15.81
C ASN A 59 -23.05 -4.28 15.18
N VAL A 60 -22.35 -3.46 14.42
CA VAL A 60 -22.98 -2.51 13.49
C VAL A 60 -22.63 -2.94 12.09
N PHE A 61 -23.65 -3.09 11.24
CA PHE A 61 -23.51 -3.48 9.85
C PHE A 61 -23.77 -2.27 8.95
N GLY A 62 -22.85 -1.96 8.05
CA GLY A 62 -22.97 -0.81 7.16
C GLY A 62 -23.03 -1.22 5.69
N ILE A 63 -23.80 -0.48 4.91
CA ILE A 63 -23.84 -0.57 3.44
C ILE A 63 -23.59 0.82 2.88
N PHE A 64 -22.47 1.00 2.20
CA PHE A 64 -22.17 2.20 1.44
C PHE A 64 -22.64 2.06 -0.01
N VAL A 65 -23.24 3.10 -0.56
CA VAL A 65 -23.63 3.22 -1.97
C VAL A 65 -23.05 4.51 -2.52
N LEU A 66 -22.28 4.42 -3.62
CA LEU A 66 -21.57 5.56 -4.21
C LEU A 66 -22.51 6.56 -4.88
N GLU A 67 -23.56 6.09 -5.55
CA GLU A 67 -24.55 6.95 -6.20
C GLU A 67 -25.78 7.14 -5.28
N SER A 68 -26.65 8.07 -5.66
CA SER A 68 -27.91 8.32 -4.93
C SER A 68 -28.80 7.08 -4.90
N TYR A 69 -29.58 6.92 -3.83
CA TYR A 69 -30.76 6.06 -3.90
C TYR A 69 -31.67 6.54 -5.05
N PRO A 70 -32.28 5.61 -5.80
CA PRO A 70 -33.12 5.98 -6.91
C PRO A 70 -34.43 6.58 -6.40
N GLU A 71 -35.08 7.36 -7.27
CA GLU A 71 -36.47 7.72 -7.05
C GLU A 71 -37.34 6.46 -7.09
N MET A 72 -38.43 6.44 -6.30
CA MET A 72 -39.29 5.26 -6.15
C MET A 72 -39.87 4.71 -7.46
N SER A 73 -39.84 5.50 -8.54
CA SER A 73 -40.24 5.15 -9.91
C SER A 73 -39.16 4.44 -10.73
N GLU A 74 -37.89 4.46 -10.29
CA GLU A 74 -36.76 3.87 -10.98
C GLU A 74 -36.16 2.75 -10.11
N HIS A 75 -36.29 1.50 -10.52
CA HIS A 75 -35.43 0.46 -9.95
C HIS A 75 -33.97 0.78 -10.34
N LEU A 76 -33.01 0.60 -9.42
CA LEU A 76 -31.58 0.66 -9.76
C LEU A 76 -31.24 -0.51 -10.69
N LYS A 77 -31.54 -0.37 -11.98
CA LYS A 77 -31.20 -1.37 -13.00
C LYS A 77 -29.71 -1.31 -13.35
N LYS A 78 -29.03 -0.20 -13.04
CA LYS A 78 -27.59 -0.04 -13.21
C LYS A 78 -26.87 -0.42 -11.91
N PRO A 79 -25.90 -1.36 -11.95
CA PRO A 79 -25.07 -1.66 -10.80
C PRO A 79 -24.26 -0.45 -10.38
N THR A 80 -24.29 -0.12 -9.10
CA THR A 80 -23.50 0.97 -8.50
C THR A 80 -22.42 0.36 -7.61
N THR A 81 -21.23 0.98 -7.58
CA THR A 81 -20.17 0.56 -6.66
C THR A 81 -20.64 0.75 -5.22
N SER A 82 -20.54 -0.33 -4.44
CA SER A 82 -20.95 -0.36 -3.04
C SER A 82 -19.93 -1.11 -2.20
N PHE A 83 -19.99 -0.93 -0.89
CA PHE A 83 -19.27 -1.83 -0.01
C PHE A 83 -20.06 -2.07 1.26
N LEU A 84 -19.81 -3.24 1.81
CA LEU A 84 -20.32 -3.68 3.09
C LEU A 84 -19.23 -3.50 4.12
N LEU A 85 -19.63 -3.17 5.33
CA LEU A 85 -18.72 -3.10 6.45
C LEU A 85 -19.38 -3.65 7.69
N SER A 86 -18.54 -4.06 8.65
CA SER A 86 -19.03 -4.37 9.98
C SER A 86 -18.08 -3.87 11.05
N PHE A 87 -18.66 -3.41 12.15
CA PHE A 87 -17.97 -3.07 13.38
C PHE A 87 -18.29 -4.11 14.44
N GLN A 88 -17.26 -4.78 14.94
CA GLN A 88 -17.40 -5.73 16.04
C GLN A 88 -17.22 -5.04 17.39
N LYS A 89 -18.14 -5.26 18.33
CA LYS A 89 -18.07 -4.64 19.67
C LYS A 89 -17.09 -5.33 20.63
N ASN A 90 -16.30 -6.29 20.18
CA ASN A 90 -15.31 -6.96 21.02
C ASN A 90 -14.14 -6.02 21.36
N LYS A 91 -13.32 -6.35 22.38
CA LYS A 91 -12.36 -5.44 23.06
C LYS A 91 -11.32 -4.72 22.18
N ILE A 92 -11.22 -5.06 20.89
CA ILE A 92 -10.53 -4.28 19.87
C ILE A 92 -11.56 -4.08 18.76
N MET A 93 -12.06 -2.85 18.60
CA MET A 93 -13.06 -2.55 17.59
C MET A 93 -12.40 -2.61 16.21
N GLU A 94 -12.50 -3.77 15.56
CA GLU A 94 -11.97 -4.00 14.23
C GLU A 94 -13.08 -3.76 13.20
N MET A 95 -12.82 -2.85 12.24
CA MET A 95 -13.71 -2.60 11.11
C MET A 95 -13.28 -3.52 9.96
N THR A 96 -14.20 -4.36 9.51
CA THR A 96 -14.02 -5.17 8.29
C THR A 96 -14.83 -4.54 7.16
N ALA A 97 -14.28 -4.54 5.94
CA ALA A 97 -14.96 -4.03 4.75
C ALA A 97 -14.82 -5.00 3.58
N ALA A 98 -15.89 -5.14 2.79
CA ALA A 98 -15.93 -5.98 1.61
C ALA A 98 -16.67 -5.25 0.47
N PHE A 99 -16.01 -5.11 -0.68
CA PHE A 99 -16.48 -4.28 -1.78
C PHE A 99 -17.17 -5.10 -2.87
N PHE A 100 -18.29 -4.57 -3.39
CA PHE A 100 -19.13 -5.24 -4.37
C PHE A 100 -19.85 -4.20 -5.25
N ASN A 101 -20.21 -4.57 -6.47
CA ASN A 101 -21.23 -3.81 -7.19
C ASN A 101 -22.60 -4.27 -6.70
N SER A 102 -23.50 -3.33 -6.39
CA SER A 102 -24.86 -3.70 -6.00
C SER A 102 -25.94 -2.96 -6.77
N THR A 103 -27.09 -3.61 -6.88
CA THR A 103 -28.36 -2.99 -7.21
C THR A 103 -29.27 -2.99 -5.99
N VAL A 104 -30.11 -1.97 -5.86
CA VAL A 104 -31.04 -1.82 -4.74
C VAL A 104 -32.47 -1.97 -5.24
N ASP A 105 -33.20 -2.88 -4.62
CA ASP A 105 -34.63 -3.09 -4.87
C ASP A 105 -35.44 -2.87 -3.60
N LEU A 106 -36.61 -2.23 -3.74
CA LEU A 106 -37.63 -2.17 -2.70
C LEU A 106 -38.87 -2.94 -3.17
N ILE A 107 -39.19 -4.05 -2.49
CA ILE A 107 -40.37 -4.88 -2.78
C ILE A 107 -41.08 -5.18 -1.46
N ASP A 108 -42.37 -4.85 -1.35
CA ASP A 108 -43.20 -5.07 -0.16
C ASP A 108 -42.56 -4.59 1.16
N ASN A 109 -42.01 -3.37 1.17
CA ASN A 109 -41.30 -2.84 2.34
C ASN A 109 -40.09 -3.70 2.78
N LYS A 110 -39.46 -4.41 1.83
CA LYS A 110 -38.19 -5.12 2.02
C LYS A 110 -37.14 -4.45 1.17
N LEU A 111 -36.06 -4.01 1.80
CA LEU A 111 -34.93 -3.38 1.12
C LEU A 111 -33.90 -4.46 0.81
N ARG A 112 -33.63 -4.69 -0.47
CA ARG A 112 -32.73 -5.73 -0.97
C ARG A 112 -31.55 -5.11 -1.70
N PHE A 113 -30.35 -5.50 -1.29
CA PHE A 113 -29.10 -5.16 -1.97
C PHE A 113 -28.58 -6.42 -2.67
N ASN A 114 -28.55 -6.44 -4.00
CA ASN A 114 -28.08 -7.58 -4.78
C ASN A 114 -26.64 -7.36 -5.22
N PHE A 115 -25.73 -8.28 -4.89
CA PHE A 115 -24.32 -8.22 -5.28
C PHE A 115 -23.98 -9.16 -6.45
N SER A 116 -24.78 -10.20 -6.63
CA SER A 116 -24.74 -11.13 -7.76
C SER A 116 -26.11 -11.80 -7.90
N GLN A 117 -26.25 -12.74 -8.84
CA GLN A 117 -27.47 -13.54 -8.97
C GLN A 117 -27.81 -14.35 -7.71
N VAL A 118 -26.81 -14.64 -6.87
CA VAL A 118 -26.94 -15.56 -5.72
C VAL A 118 -26.67 -14.88 -4.38
N GLN A 119 -25.96 -13.75 -4.35
CA GLN A 119 -25.61 -13.04 -3.13
C GLN A 119 -26.39 -11.75 -3.00
N TYR A 120 -27.17 -11.63 -1.93
CA TYR A 120 -27.92 -10.43 -1.60
C TYR A 120 -28.06 -10.25 -0.08
N VAL A 121 -28.15 -9.01 0.36
CA VAL A 121 -28.53 -8.64 1.73
C VAL A 121 -29.98 -8.16 1.71
N LEU A 122 -30.77 -8.57 2.69
CA LEU A 122 -32.20 -8.24 2.76
C LEU A 122 -32.57 -7.70 4.14
N LEU A 123 -33.11 -6.49 4.19
CA LEU A 123 -33.69 -5.91 5.39
C LEU A 123 -35.22 -5.95 5.31
N ARG A 124 -35.87 -6.28 6.43
CA ARG A 124 -37.33 -6.30 6.57
C ARG A 124 -37.74 -5.38 7.71
N SER A 125 -38.53 -4.35 7.40
CA SER A 125 -39.00 -3.38 8.38
C SER A 125 -40.00 -3.98 9.36
N ASN A 126 -40.98 -4.73 8.86
CA ASN A 126 -42.07 -5.31 9.64
C ASN A 126 -41.60 -6.25 10.76
N THR A 127 -40.59 -7.08 10.49
CA THR A 127 -40.02 -8.01 11.47
C THR A 127 -38.71 -7.52 12.09
N GLN A 128 -38.24 -6.33 11.68
CA GLN A 128 -36.94 -5.75 12.05
C GLN A 128 -35.77 -6.74 11.91
N ASN A 129 -35.73 -7.46 10.78
CA ASN A 129 -34.74 -8.51 10.55
C ASN A 129 -33.83 -8.15 9.37
N ILE A 130 -32.54 -8.48 9.51
CA ILE A 130 -31.58 -8.50 8.41
C ILE A 130 -31.18 -9.94 8.07
N PHE A 131 -31.03 -10.23 6.79
CA PHE A 131 -30.44 -11.46 6.27
C PHE A 131 -29.13 -11.12 5.57
N ILE A 132 -28.05 -11.78 5.99
CA ILE A 132 -26.71 -11.66 5.43
C ILE A 132 -26.24 -13.07 5.01
N PRO A 133 -25.84 -13.30 3.75
CA PRO A 133 -25.35 -14.59 3.30
C PRO A 133 -24.11 -15.04 4.09
N ARG A 134 -23.98 -16.33 4.38
CA ARG A 134 -22.88 -16.88 5.19
C ARG A 134 -21.48 -16.49 4.70
N LEU A 135 -21.19 -16.69 3.41
CA LEU A 135 -19.90 -16.34 2.81
C LEU A 135 -19.56 -14.85 2.99
N LEU A 136 -20.59 -14.00 3.04
CA LEU A 136 -20.44 -12.56 3.25
C LEU A 136 -20.24 -12.23 4.72
N GLY A 137 -20.97 -12.90 5.61
CA GLY A 137 -20.78 -12.81 7.05
C GLY A 137 -19.37 -13.23 7.47
N GLU A 138 -18.85 -14.34 6.93
CA GLU A 138 -17.48 -14.81 7.18
C GLU A 138 -16.43 -13.78 6.72
N LYS A 139 -16.59 -13.17 5.54
CA LYS A 139 -15.71 -12.08 5.07
C LYS A 139 -15.74 -10.84 5.95
N LEU A 140 -16.87 -10.57 6.59
CA LEU A 140 -17.03 -9.46 7.53
C LEU A 140 -16.70 -9.87 8.98
N GLY A 141 -16.28 -11.12 9.22
CA GLY A 141 -15.98 -11.62 10.56
C GLY A 141 -17.20 -11.82 11.46
N LEU A 142 -18.42 -11.79 10.92
CA LEU A 142 -19.65 -11.96 11.68
C LEU A 142 -19.81 -13.42 12.15
N THR A 143 -20.10 -13.62 13.44
CA THR A 143 -20.16 -14.95 14.09
C THR A 143 -21.57 -15.55 14.19
N TYR A 144 -22.55 -15.07 13.41
CA TYR A 144 -23.98 -15.35 13.64
C TYR A 144 -24.68 -16.17 12.56
N ASP A 145 -25.79 -16.78 12.98
CA ASP A 145 -26.80 -17.40 12.14
C ASP A 145 -27.53 -16.38 11.23
N PHE A 146 -27.99 -16.89 10.09
CA PHE A 146 -28.45 -16.21 8.88
C PHE A 146 -29.48 -15.06 9.02
N LYS A 147 -30.09 -14.85 10.18
CA LYS A 147 -31.09 -13.81 10.44
C LYS A 147 -30.85 -13.18 11.82
N SER A 148 -30.63 -11.86 11.83
CA SER A 148 -30.49 -11.10 13.07
C SER A 148 -31.56 -10.01 13.16
N GLN A 149 -32.10 -9.81 14.36
CA GLN A 149 -32.96 -8.66 14.63
C GLN A 149 -32.09 -7.42 14.81
N TYR A 150 -32.41 -6.35 14.09
CA TYR A 150 -31.78 -5.06 14.28
C TYR A 150 -32.65 -4.18 15.18
N THR A 151 -32.00 -3.32 15.95
CA THR A 151 -32.67 -2.40 16.88
C THR A 151 -32.96 -1.04 16.26
N GLU A 152 -32.13 -0.63 15.31
CA GLU A 152 -32.23 0.67 14.65
C GLU A 152 -31.51 0.64 13.30
N TYR A 153 -31.89 1.53 12.39
CA TYR A 153 -31.04 1.88 11.26
C TYR A 153 -30.98 3.40 11.05
N GLU A 154 -29.84 3.85 10.54
CA GLU A 154 -29.52 5.23 10.23
C GLU A 154 -29.00 5.33 8.80
N VAL A 155 -29.33 6.43 8.12
CA VAL A 155 -28.78 6.73 6.79
C VAL A 155 -28.04 8.05 6.87
N PHE A 156 -26.78 8.05 6.45
CA PHE A 156 -25.96 9.24 6.37
C PHE A 156 -25.65 9.56 4.92
N ARG A 157 -25.66 10.85 4.59
CA ARG A 157 -25.02 11.38 3.39
C ARG A 157 -23.51 11.42 3.64
N VAL A 158 -22.74 11.00 2.66
CA VAL A 158 -21.29 11.14 2.66
C VAL A 158 -20.94 12.38 1.84
N GLU A 159 -20.31 13.35 2.51
CA GLU A 159 -19.90 14.64 1.92
C GLU A 159 -18.36 14.72 1.89
N GLY A 160 -17.81 15.45 0.92
CA GLY A 160 -16.36 15.64 0.82
C GLY A 160 -15.58 14.42 0.35
N MET A 161 -16.25 13.41 -0.25
CA MET A 161 -15.51 12.38 -0.99
C MET A 161 -14.65 13.05 -2.06
N LYS A 162 -13.42 12.58 -2.20
CA LYS A 162 -12.56 12.99 -3.32
C LYS A 162 -13.32 12.70 -4.61
N ASP A 163 -13.63 13.76 -5.34
CA ASP A 163 -14.32 13.73 -6.64
C ASP A 163 -13.39 13.20 -7.76
N GLU A 164 -12.47 12.30 -7.41
CA GLU A 164 -11.60 11.61 -8.35
C GLU A 164 -12.34 10.39 -8.90
N PRO A 165 -12.59 10.34 -10.22
CA PRO A 165 -13.11 9.15 -10.86
C PRO A 165 -12.30 7.92 -10.45
N GLY A 166 -12.99 6.86 -10.02
CA GLY A 166 -12.38 5.57 -9.73
C GLY A 166 -11.80 5.39 -8.33
N TYR A 167 -11.80 6.38 -7.42
CA TYR A 167 -11.24 6.20 -6.06
C TYR A 167 -11.84 5.01 -5.30
N ILE A 168 -13.17 4.86 -5.30
CA ILE A 168 -13.82 3.71 -4.65
C ILE A 168 -13.48 2.40 -5.37
N ASN A 169 -13.34 2.41 -6.70
CA ASN A 169 -12.88 1.24 -7.43
C ASN A 169 -11.43 0.87 -7.05
N ARG A 170 -10.56 1.87 -6.82
CA ARG A 170 -9.20 1.66 -6.33
C ARG A 170 -9.18 1.07 -4.94
N ILE A 171 -9.98 1.56 -3.98
CA ILE A 171 -10.02 0.93 -2.66
C ILE A 171 -10.63 -0.48 -2.74
N ALA A 172 -11.68 -0.65 -3.56
CA ALA A 172 -12.35 -1.94 -3.74
C ALA A 172 -11.45 -3.02 -4.33
N GLY A 173 -10.65 -2.66 -5.34
CA GLY A 173 -9.70 -3.55 -5.98
C GLY A 173 -8.37 -3.66 -5.25
N ALA A 174 -8.09 -2.78 -4.27
CA ALA A 174 -6.78 -2.72 -3.64
C ALA A 174 -6.44 -4.01 -2.89
N THR A 175 -7.32 -4.48 -1.99
CA THR A 175 -7.02 -5.68 -1.20
C THR A 175 -6.81 -6.93 -2.07
N PRO A 176 -7.71 -7.27 -3.03
CA PRO A 176 -7.47 -8.40 -3.93
C PRO A 176 -6.19 -8.27 -4.75
N HIS A 177 -5.89 -7.07 -5.27
CA HIS A 177 -4.70 -6.84 -6.08
C HIS A 177 -3.41 -6.94 -5.25
N ARG A 178 -3.39 -6.34 -4.07
CA ARG A 178 -2.34 -6.47 -3.06
C ARG A 178 -2.08 -7.93 -2.72
N ASP A 179 -3.13 -8.71 -2.44
CA ASP A 179 -3.00 -10.11 -2.08
C ASP A 179 -2.46 -10.95 -3.25
N SER A 180 -2.83 -10.61 -4.50
CA SER A 180 -2.24 -11.19 -5.70
C SER A 180 -0.74 -10.90 -5.81
N LEU A 181 -0.32 -9.65 -5.60
CA LEU A 181 1.10 -9.27 -5.62
C LEU A 181 1.89 -9.98 -4.52
N LEU A 182 1.31 -10.10 -3.32
CA LEU A 182 1.93 -10.84 -2.21
C LEU A 182 2.08 -12.32 -2.54
N ALA A 183 1.06 -12.95 -3.13
CA ALA A 183 1.14 -14.35 -3.54
C ALA A 183 2.23 -14.56 -4.59
N GLU A 184 2.33 -13.66 -5.57
CA GLU A 184 3.38 -13.72 -6.61
C GLU A 184 4.79 -13.58 -6.01
N LEU A 185 5.02 -12.57 -5.14
CA LEU A 185 6.32 -12.36 -4.49
C LEU A 185 6.70 -13.48 -3.50
N ARG A 186 5.71 -14.17 -2.92
CA ARG A 186 5.93 -15.38 -2.10
C ARG A 186 6.30 -16.60 -2.94
N ALA A 187 5.73 -16.70 -4.14
CA ALA A 187 5.98 -17.79 -5.07
C ALA A 187 7.21 -17.59 -5.95
N TYR A 188 7.76 -16.36 -5.97
CA TYR A 188 8.95 -15.99 -6.70
C TYR A 188 10.11 -16.95 -6.43
N ARG A 189 10.85 -17.29 -7.48
CA ARG A 189 12.13 -17.99 -7.39
C ARG A 189 13.12 -17.27 -8.32
N PRO A 190 14.37 -17.03 -7.89
CA PRO A 190 15.37 -16.40 -8.73
C PRO A 190 15.60 -17.19 -10.03
N TYR A 191 15.98 -16.47 -11.08
CA TYR A 191 16.20 -17.05 -12.41
C TYR A 191 17.03 -18.34 -12.36
N ALA A 192 16.47 -19.39 -12.96
CA ALA A 192 17.04 -20.75 -13.06
C ALA A 192 17.57 -21.34 -11.73
N ASP A 193 17.06 -20.88 -10.58
CA ASP A 193 17.53 -21.25 -9.24
C ASP A 193 19.06 -21.07 -9.07
N LEU A 194 19.69 -20.15 -9.84
CA LEU A 194 21.13 -19.88 -9.79
C LEU A 194 21.60 -19.37 -8.42
N VAL A 195 20.69 -18.69 -7.71
CA VAL A 195 20.88 -18.21 -6.34
C VAL A 195 19.66 -18.56 -5.51
N SER A 196 19.85 -18.76 -4.20
CA SER A 196 18.73 -19.02 -3.29
C SER A 196 17.95 -17.74 -2.95
N GLU A 197 18.64 -16.60 -2.94
CA GLU A 197 18.09 -15.31 -2.57
C GLU A 197 18.79 -14.21 -3.38
N ILE A 198 18.03 -13.34 -4.05
CA ILE A 198 18.61 -12.14 -4.68
C ILE A 198 18.94 -11.07 -3.62
N ARG A 199 19.84 -10.16 -3.96
CA ARG A 199 20.21 -9.00 -3.12
C ARG A 199 20.00 -7.71 -3.87
N ILE A 200 19.14 -6.85 -3.32
CA ILE A 200 18.82 -5.54 -3.88
C ILE A 200 19.48 -4.48 -3.01
N LEU A 201 20.41 -3.72 -3.58
CA LEU A 201 21.13 -2.65 -2.88
C LEU A 201 20.38 -1.32 -3.01
N LEU A 202 20.08 -0.69 -1.87
CA LEU A 202 19.47 0.64 -1.81
C LEU A 202 20.58 1.69 -1.70
N LEU A 203 20.76 2.53 -2.73
CA LEU A 203 21.75 3.62 -2.76
C LEU A 203 21.08 4.97 -2.94
N GLY A 204 21.57 6.02 -2.29
CA GLY A 204 21.04 7.36 -2.51
C GLY A 204 21.42 8.35 -1.42
N PRO A 205 21.04 9.63 -1.57
CA PRO A 205 21.35 10.69 -0.61
C PRO A 205 20.90 10.37 0.83
N VAL A 206 21.51 11.04 1.81
CA VAL A 206 20.98 11.04 3.19
C VAL A 206 19.53 11.54 3.18
N GLY A 207 18.67 10.91 3.99
CA GLY A 207 17.25 11.29 4.06
C GLY A 207 16.39 10.85 2.87
N SER A 208 16.93 10.13 1.88
CA SER A 208 16.18 9.73 0.68
C SER A 208 15.16 8.60 0.90
N GLY A 209 15.06 8.01 2.10
CA GLY A 209 14.04 7.01 2.42
C GLY A 209 14.46 5.54 2.32
N LYS A 210 15.75 5.22 2.12
CA LYS A 210 16.28 3.83 2.01
C LYS A 210 15.84 2.91 3.16
N SER A 211 16.20 3.25 4.39
CA SER A 211 15.88 2.47 5.59
C SER A 211 14.36 2.39 5.85
N SER A 212 13.63 3.45 5.49
CA SER A 212 12.17 3.48 5.59
C SER A 212 11.50 2.55 4.57
N PHE A 213 12.01 2.48 3.34
CA PHE A 213 11.52 1.54 2.33
C PHE A 213 11.70 0.08 2.78
N PHE A 214 12.85 -0.27 3.35
CA PHE A 214 13.03 -1.60 3.95
C PHE A 214 12.01 -1.89 5.04
N ASN A 215 11.84 -0.98 6.01
CA ASN A 215 10.85 -1.15 7.07
C ASN A 215 9.43 -1.32 6.49
N SER A 216 9.12 -0.60 5.42
CA SER A 216 7.84 -0.68 4.72
C SER A 216 7.63 -2.07 4.12
N VAL A 217 8.57 -2.55 3.30
CA VAL A 217 8.54 -3.92 2.73
C VAL A 217 8.37 -4.95 3.84
N LYS A 218 9.18 -4.86 4.90
CA LYS A 218 9.10 -5.80 6.02
C LYS A 218 7.73 -5.77 6.71
N SER A 219 7.14 -4.59 6.89
CA SER A 219 5.85 -4.43 7.54
C SER A 219 4.73 -5.14 6.77
N ILE A 220 4.76 -5.08 5.44
CA ILE A 220 3.76 -5.75 4.60
C ILE A 220 3.80 -7.27 4.80
N PHE A 221 4.98 -7.87 4.72
CA PHE A 221 5.14 -9.32 4.90
C PHE A 221 4.95 -9.80 6.36
N ARG A 222 5.03 -8.86 7.32
CA ARG A 222 4.75 -9.11 8.74
C ARG A 222 3.30 -8.84 9.14
N GLY A 223 2.47 -8.27 8.27
CA GLY A 223 1.09 -7.91 8.60
C GLY A 223 0.93 -6.72 9.56
N HIS A 224 2.02 -6.15 10.07
CA HIS A 224 2.00 -5.01 11.00
C HIS A 224 3.23 -4.11 10.82
N LEU A 225 3.12 -2.85 11.22
CA LEU A 225 4.21 -1.88 11.13
C LEU A 225 5.44 -2.35 11.94
N THR A 226 6.62 -2.21 11.33
CA THR A 226 7.91 -2.59 11.91
C THR A 226 8.92 -1.46 11.78
N ARG A 227 9.86 -1.38 12.74
CA ARG A 227 10.92 -0.34 12.79
C ARG A 227 12.27 -0.98 13.11
N GLN A 228 12.71 -1.93 12.28
CA GLN A 228 13.98 -2.62 12.51
C GLN A 228 15.18 -1.80 12.05
N ALA A 229 15.11 -1.19 10.87
CA ALA A 229 16.13 -0.24 10.45
C ALA A 229 15.87 1.09 11.14
N ILE A 230 16.95 1.73 11.62
CA ILE A 230 16.88 3.03 12.27
C ILE A 230 16.54 4.06 11.19
N VAL A 231 15.49 4.85 11.43
CA VAL A 231 15.05 5.92 10.54
C VAL A 231 15.11 7.22 11.34
N GLY A 232 15.69 8.26 10.76
CA GLY A 232 15.63 9.62 11.30
C GLY A 232 16.00 10.65 10.23
N SER A 233 15.76 11.91 10.56
CA SER A 233 15.95 13.06 9.69
C SER A 233 17.06 13.96 10.25
N ASP A 234 18.31 13.48 10.20
CA ASP A 234 19.49 14.27 10.56
C ASP A 234 20.25 14.74 9.31
N ILE A 235 21.09 15.78 9.49
CA ILE A 235 21.97 16.33 8.45
C ILE A 235 23.05 15.31 8.05
N SER A 236 23.47 14.45 8.99
CA SER A 236 24.41 13.34 8.79
C SER A 236 23.68 12.00 8.65
N SER A 237 24.32 11.01 8.00
CA SER A 237 23.74 9.68 7.84
C SER A 237 23.61 8.97 9.18
N ILE A 238 22.39 8.64 9.59
CA ILE A 238 22.13 7.82 10.78
C ILE A 238 22.48 6.36 10.52
N THR A 239 22.27 5.90 9.29
CA THR A 239 22.74 4.59 8.84
C THR A 239 24.24 4.68 8.58
N GLU A 240 25.04 4.22 9.53
CA GLU A 240 26.50 4.16 9.41
C GLU A 240 27.02 2.75 9.12
N LYS A 241 26.14 1.75 9.14
CA LYS A 241 26.46 0.34 8.89
C LYS A 241 25.85 -0.13 7.58
N TYR A 242 26.59 -0.95 6.85
CA TYR A 242 26.03 -1.78 5.79
C TYR A 242 25.16 -2.86 6.42
N ARG A 243 23.93 -2.99 5.96
CA ARG A 243 22.96 -3.92 6.56
C ARG A 243 22.31 -4.76 5.47
N ILE A 244 22.36 -6.08 5.63
CA ILE A 244 21.65 -7.03 4.77
C ILE A 244 20.44 -7.52 5.55
N TYR A 245 19.25 -7.23 5.06
CA TYR A 245 18.01 -7.61 5.72
C TYR A 245 17.28 -8.70 4.93
N SER A 246 17.14 -9.87 5.57
CA SER A 246 16.20 -10.91 5.14
C SER A 246 14.77 -10.51 5.49
N VAL A 247 13.84 -10.67 4.54
CA VAL A 247 12.41 -10.52 4.80
C VAL A 247 11.82 -11.91 5.06
N LYS A 248 11.04 -12.04 6.14
CA LYS A 248 10.37 -13.30 6.50
C LYS A 248 8.87 -13.10 6.43
N ASP A 249 8.19 -14.08 5.85
CA ASP A 249 6.73 -14.12 5.85
C ASP A 249 6.22 -14.51 7.24
N GLU A 250 5.20 -13.81 7.73
CA GLU A 250 4.59 -14.10 9.03
C GLU A 250 3.90 -15.47 9.04
N LYS A 251 3.23 -15.84 7.94
CA LYS A 251 2.39 -17.04 7.87
C LYS A 251 3.17 -18.33 8.14
N ASP A 252 4.39 -18.40 7.60
CA ASP A 252 5.18 -19.64 7.57
C ASP A 252 6.54 -19.48 8.29
N GLY A 253 6.93 -18.26 8.65
CA GLY A 253 8.24 -17.94 9.21
C GLY A 253 9.41 -18.08 8.22
N LYS A 254 9.15 -18.49 6.98
CA LYS A 254 10.14 -18.71 5.92
C LYS A 254 10.71 -17.38 5.42
N SER A 255 12.01 -17.39 5.13
CA SER A 255 12.67 -16.29 4.42
C SER A 255 12.15 -16.24 2.98
N LEU A 256 11.91 -15.04 2.49
CA LEU A 256 11.59 -14.79 1.09
C LEU A 256 12.87 -14.81 0.25
N PRO A 257 12.78 -15.15 -1.06
CA PRO A 257 13.95 -15.32 -1.92
C PRO A 257 14.58 -13.99 -2.37
N PHE A 258 14.50 -12.95 -1.54
CA PHE A 258 15.14 -11.66 -1.76
C PHE A 258 15.54 -11.02 -0.43
N MET A 259 16.63 -10.26 -0.49
CA MET A 259 17.15 -9.46 0.61
C MET A 259 17.31 -8.00 0.18
N LEU A 260 17.04 -7.08 1.12
CA LEU A 260 17.30 -5.66 0.92
C LEU A 260 18.59 -5.27 1.64
N CYS A 261 19.52 -4.68 0.91
CA CYS A 261 20.79 -4.21 1.43
C CYS A 261 20.72 -2.68 1.61
N ASP A 262 20.71 -2.23 2.86
CA ASP A 262 20.68 -0.81 3.22
C ASP A 262 22.10 -0.28 3.40
N SER A 263 22.35 0.91 2.86
CA SER A 263 23.67 1.55 2.83
C SER A 263 23.67 2.87 3.61
N MET A 264 24.87 3.32 3.98
CA MET A 264 25.07 4.70 4.38
C MET A 264 24.66 5.65 3.26
N GLY A 265 24.11 6.82 3.61
CA GLY A 265 23.67 7.82 2.65
C GLY A 265 24.85 8.49 1.94
N LEU A 266 24.64 8.87 0.68
CA LEU A 266 25.55 9.74 -0.06
C LEU A 266 25.48 11.16 0.51
N ASN A 267 26.63 11.81 0.62
CA ASN A 267 26.76 13.21 1.03
C ASN A 267 27.62 13.97 0.03
N GLU A 268 27.31 15.24 -0.19
CA GLU A 268 28.04 16.14 -1.09
C GLU A 268 29.50 16.30 -0.67
N LYS A 269 29.74 16.41 0.65
CA LYS A 269 31.08 16.54 1.21
C LYS A 269 31.77 15.19 1.25
N ASP A 270 32.98 15.16 0.73
CA ASP A 270 33.85 13.99 0.85
C ASP A 270 34.23 13.75 2.31
N GLY A 271 34.36 12.48 2.69
CA GLY A 271 34.64 12.11 4.08
C GLY A 271 33.46 12.22 5.04
N VAL A 272 32.24 12.48 4.57
CA VAL A 272 31.02 12.54 5.41
C VAL A 272 30.05 11.40 5.15
N GLY A 273 29.77 11.11 3.88
CA GLY A 273 28.84 10.06 3.45
C GLY A 273 29.54 8.81 2.97
N LEU A 274 28.77 7.89 2.37
CA LEU A 274 29.29 6.65 1.78
C LEU A 274 30.46 6.94 0.82
N CYS A 275 31.59 6.26 1.04
CA CYS A 275 32.75 6.34 0.18
C CYS A 275 32.41 5.66 -1.16
N VAL A 276 32.63 6.36 -2.28
CA VAL A 276 32.31 5.79 -3.61
C VAL A 276 33.19 4.58 -3.92
N ASP A 277 34.41 4.55 -3.38
CA ASP A 277 35.34 3.44 -3.56
C ASP A 277 34.90 2.15 -2.83
N ASP A 278 33.94 2.23 -1.91
CA ASP A 278 33.31 1.04 -1.32
C ASP A 278 32.30 0.37 -2.27
N ILE A 279 31.75 1.09 -3.25
CA ILE A 279 30.68 0.60 -4.12
C ILE A 279 31.07 -0.70 -4.84
N PRO A 280 32.24 -0.80 -5.51
CA PRO A 280 32.63 -2.06 -6.16
C PRO A 280 32.74 -3.24 -5.18
N HIS A 281 33.14 -2.99 -3.93
CA HIS A 281 33.25 -4.03 -2.91
C HIS A 281 31.87 -4.49 -2.41
N ILE A 282 30.91 -3.58 -2.28
CA ILE A 282 29.52 -3.92 -1.96
C ILE A 282 28.93 -4.75 -3.10
N LEU A 283 29.05 -4.28 -4.35
CA LEU A 283 28.46 -4.94 -5.53
C LEU A 283 28.98 -6.36 -5.74
N LYS A 284 30.29 -6.55 -5.55
CA LYS A 284 30.94 -7.87 -5.66
C LYS A 284 30.62 -8.80 -4.48
N GLY A 285 29.97 -8.32 -3.42
CA GLY A 285 29.66 -9.13 -2.24
C GLY A 285 30.84 -9.29 -1.27
N CYS A 286 31.87 -8.45 -1.40
CA CYS A 286 33.06 -8.49 -0.53
C CYS A 286 32.81 -7.92 0.88
N MET A 287 31.74 -7.12 1.03
CA MET A 287 31.41 -6.43 2.28
C MET A 287 30.46 -7.29 3.14
N PRO A 288 30.83 -7.62 4.39
CA PRO A 288 29.99 -8.44 5.26
C PRO A 288 28.82 -7.64 5.86
N ASP A 289 27.74 -8.32 6.27
CA ASP A 289 26.67 -7.68 7.04
C ASP A 289 27.23 -6.98 8.28
N ARG A 290 26.65 -5.83 8.62
CA ARG A 290 27.00 -4.97 9.75
C ARG A 290 28.37 -4.32 9.68
N TYR A 291 29.03 -4.33 8.51
CA TYR A 291 30.24 -3.54 8.32
C TYR A 291 29.98 -2.07 8.68
N GLN A 292 30.83 -1.51 9.54
CA GLN A 292 30.79 -0.08 9.87
C GLN A 292 31.53 0.67 8.77
N PHE A 293 30.83 1.56 8.08
CA PHE A 293 31.47 2.37 7.03
C PHE A 293 32.49 3.33 7.64
N ASN A 294 33.58 3.52 6.91
CA ASN A 294 34.52 4.61 7.15
C ASN A 294 34.41 5.60 5.99
N PRO A 295 33.81 6.79 6.20
CA PRO A 295 33.64 7.79 5.14
C PRO A 295 34.95 8.23 4.48
N GLN A 296 36.09 8.09 5.17
CA GLN A 296 37.40 8.56 4.72
C GLN A 296 38.22 7.50 3.99
N LYS A 297 37.92 6.21 4.18
CA LYS A 297 38.72 5.12 3.62
C LYS A 297 37.85 3.92 3.24
N PRO A 298 37.98 3.38 2.02
CA PRO A 298 37.24 2.19 1.64
C PRO A 298 37.71 0.97 2.43
N ILE A 299 36.84 -0.04 2.50
CA ILE A 299 37.20 -1.37 2.97
C ILE A 299 38.34 -1.94 2.11
N THR A 300 39.26 -2.66 2.73
CA THR A 300 40.37 -3.31 2.01
C THR A 300 40.38 -4.80 2.30
N PRO A 301 41.02 -5.62 1.44
CA PRO A 301 41.20 -7.06 1.71
C PRO A 301 41.94 -7.39 3.01
N LYS A 302 42.60 -6.39 3.64
CA LYS A 302 43.25 -6.54 4.95
C LYS A 302 42.27 -6.45 6.12
N HIS A 303 41.02 -6.02 5.88
CA HIS A 303 40.01 -5.94 6.94
C HIS A 303 39.64 -7.37 7.40
N PRO A 304 39.60 -7.67 8.71
CA PRO A 304 39.44 -9.04 9.21
C PRO A 304 38.20 -9.79 8.71
N THR A 305 37.13 -9.07 8.40
CA THR A 305 35.85 -9.62 7.93
C THR A 305 35.60 -9.44 6.43
N PHE A 306 36.61 -8.99 5.67
CA PHE A 306 36.50 -8.87 4.22
C PHE A 306 36.29 -10.23 3.57
N ILE A 307 35.30 -10.34 2.69
CA ILE A 307 35.01 -11.58 1.96
C ILE A 307 35.85 -11.57 0.67
N THR A 308 36.91 -12.37 0.64
CA THR A 308 37.89 -12.40 -0.45
C THR A 308 37.38 -13.06 -1.73
N SER A 309 36.55 -14.09 -1.61
CA SER A 309 36.01 -14.86 -2.74
C SER A 309 34.49 -15.04 -2.58
N PRO A 310 33.71 -13.98 -2.76
CA PRO A 310 32.26 -14.03 -2.61
C PRO A 310 31.62 -14.90 -3.70
N SER A 311 30.70 -15.79 -3.29
CA SER A 311 29.88 -16.55 -4.23
C SER A 311 28.82 -15.67 -4.91
N LEU A 312 28.13 -16.19 -5.92
CA LEU A 312 27.06 -15.47 -6.61
C LEU A 312 25.98 -14.98 -5.62
N ASN A 313 25.58 -15.81 -4.65
CA ASN A 313 24.63 -15.44 -3.57
C ASN A 313 25.07 -14.21 -2.74
N HIS A 314 26.36 -13.88 -2.70
CA HIS A 314 26.86 -12.73 -1.95
C HIS A 314 26.79 -11.43 -2.76
N ARG A 315 26.77 -11.50 -4.09
CA ARG A 315 26.78 -10.35 -4.99
C ARG A 315 25.47 -9.58 -4.91
N ILE A 316 25.52 -8.31 -5.32
CA ILE A 316 24.31 -7.52 -5.55
C ILE A 316 23.79 -7.85 -6.95
N HIS A 317 22.49 -8.10 -7.02
CA HIS A 317 21.80 -8.52 -8.25
C HIS A 317 21.00 -7.37 -8.87
N CYS A 318 20.58 -6.39 -8.06
CA CYS A 318 19.93 -5.18 -8.52
C CYS A 318 20.33 -3.99 -7.63
N VAL A 319 20.53 -2.82 -8.22
CA VAL A 319 20.72 -1.55 -7.51
C VAL A 319 19.47 -0.69 -7.67
N ALA A 320 18.90 -0.22 -6.56
CA ALA A 320 17.84 0.77 -6.54
C ALA A 320 18.40 2.13 -6.10
N TYR A 321 18.41 3.11 -7.01
CA TYR A 321 18.74 4.49 -6.67
C TYR A 321 17.55 5.18 -6.03
N VAL A 322 17.63 5.40 -4.72
CA VAL A 322 16.56 5.94 -3.89
C VAL A 322 16.67 7.45 -3.75
N PHE A 323 15.64 8.16 -4.19
CA PHE A 323 15.51 9.61 -4.08
C PHE A 323 14.26 10.01 -3.30
N ASP A 324 14.30 11.17 -2.67
CA ASP A 324 13.11 11.83 -2.14
C ASP A 324 12.50 12.66 -3.27
N ILE A 325 11.27 12.31 -3.67
CA ILE A 325 10.62 12.95 -4.82
C ILE A 325 10.48 14.46 -4.68
N ASN A 326 10.37 14.96 -3.44
CA ASN A 326 10.16 16.38 -3.16
C ASN A 326 11.45 17.22 -3.20
N SER A 327 12.62 16.58 -3.35
CA SER A 327 13.92 17.28 -3.39
C SER A 327 14.76 16.95 -4.62
N ILE A 328 14.23 16.17 -5.58
CA ILE A 328 14.91 15.85 -6.85
C ILE A 328 15.32 17.12 -7.60
N ASP A 329 14.41 18.09 -7.70
CA ASP A 329 14.64 19.34 -8.45
C ASP A 329 15.71 20.23 -7.78
N ASN A 330 16.02 19.97 -6.51
CA ASN A 330 16.97 20.72 -5.69
C ASN A 330 18.30 19.97 -5.47
N LEU A 331 18.54 18.86 -6.18
CA LEU A 331 19.83 18.16 -6.09
C LEU A 331 20.95 19.06 -6.58
N SER A 332 21.95 19.30 -5.73
CA SER A 332 23.11 20.09 -6.11
C SER A 332 23.93 19.40 -7.22
N PHE A 333 24.70 20.21 -7.96
CA PHE A 333 25.64 19.69 -8.96
C PHE A 333 26.63 18.69 -8.36
N GLN A 334 27.07 18.90 -7.12
CA GLN A 334 28.01 18.02 -6.42
C GLN A 334 27.37 16.66 -6.10
N MET A 335 26.13 16.66 -5.56
CA MET A 335 25.39 15.42 -5.32
C MET A 335 25.14 14.66 -6.63
N LEU A 336 24.72 15.37 -7.68
CA LEU A 336 24.50 14.81 -9.01
C LEU A 336 25.77 14.14 -9.55
N ALA A 337 26.92 14.81 -9.47
CA ALA A 337 28.19 14.27 -9.90
C ALA A 337 28.55 12.99 -9.12
N LYS A 338 28.30 12.98 -7.80
CA LYS A 338 28.56 11.83 -6.94
C LYS A 338 27.66 10.63 -7.28
N VAL A 339 26.38 10.87 -7.50
CA VAL A 339 25.45 9.82 -7.95
C VAL A 339 25.87 9.25 -9.31
N LYS A 340 26.28 10.10 -10.26
CA LYS A 340 26.80 9.64 -11.56
C LYS A 340 28.10 8.83 -11.42
N GLN A 341 28.97 9.19 -10.48
CA GLN A 341 30.17 8.42 -10.20
C GLN A 341 29.83 7.02 -9.67
N VAL A 342 28.91 6.94 -8.71
CA VAL A 342 28.38 5.66 -8.21
C VAL A 342 27.76 4.85 -9.34
N GLN A 343 26.98 5.50 -10.22
CA GLN A 343 26.37 4.84 -11.38
C GLN A 343 27.40 4.26 -12.34
N LYS A 344 28.50 4.97 -12.58
CA LYS A 344 29.59 4.46 -13.40
C LYS A 344 30.17 3.17 -12.82
N GLU A 345 30.32 3.07 -11.51
CA GLU A 345 30.81 1.84 -10.86
C GLU A 345 29.80 0.68 -10.94
N VAL A 346 28.50 0.98 -10.80
CA VAL A 346 27.42 -0.02 -10.97
C VAL A 346 27.41 -0.57 -12.40
N LEU A 347 27.46 0.31 -13.40
CA LEU A 347 27.49 -0.08 -14.81
C LEU A 347 28.74 -0.90 -15.17
N LYS A 348 29.91 -0.54 -14.63
CA LYS A 348 31.15 -1.32 -14.80
C LYS A 348 31.04 -2.73 -14.23
N CYS A 349 30.23 -2.93 -13.19
CA CYS A 349 29.98 -4.24 -12.61
C CYS A 349 28.87 -5.02 -13.33
N GLY A 350 28.21 -4.42 -14.34
CA GLY A 350 27.14 -5.05 -15.10
C GLY A 350 25.86 -5.29 -14.31
N VAL A 351 25.67 -4.65 -13.16
CA VAL A 351 24.50 -4.90 -12.30
C VAL A 351 23.29 -4.10 -12.78
N SER A 352 22.13 -4.76 -12.87
CA SER A 352 20.86 -4.12 -13.22
C SER A 352 20.49 -2.98 -12.27
N GLN A 353 19.87 -1.93 -12.81
CA GLN A 353 19.56 -0.71 -12.07
C GLN A 353 18.11 -0.25 -12.26
N VAL A 354 17.52 0.22 -11.16
CA VAL A 354 16.22 0.91 -11.12
C VAL A 354 16.35 2.20 -10.34
N ALA A 355 15.40 3.12 -10.50
CA ALA A 355 15.25 4.27 -9.62
C ALA A 355 14.00 4.10 -8.75
N LEU A 356 14.06 4.55 -7.50
CA LEU A 356 12.96 4.52 -6.54
C LEU A 356 12.74 5.92 -5.97
N LEU A 357 11.62 6.53 -6.30
CA LEU A 357 11.19 7.83 -5.80
C LEU A 357 10.29 7.60 -4.59
N THR A 358 10.72 8.09 -3.42
CA THR A 358 10.00 7.92 -2.15
C THR A 358 9.38 9.23 -1.67
N LYS A 359 8.66 9.19 -0.54
CA LYS A 359 7.99 10.33 0.11
C LYS A 359 6.93 11.01 -0.75
N VAL A 360 6.20 10.20 -1.49
CA VAL A 360 5.04 10.64 -2.26
C VAL A 360 3.90 10.91 -1.29
N ASN A 361 3.31 12.11 -1.32
CA ASN A 361 2.27 12.51 -0.36
C ASN A 361 0.83 12.13 -0.78
N ASN A 362 0.63 11.46 -1.93
CA ASN A 362 -0.70 11.08 -2.43
C ASN A 362 -0.67 9.82 -3.31
N CYS A 363 -0.64 8.63 -2.71
CA CYS A 363 -0.69 7.35 -3.44
C CYS A 363 -1.87 7.20 -4.39
N ASN A 364 -3.03 7.78 -4.04
CA ASN A 364 -4.25 7.67 -4.86
C ASN A 364 -4.06 8.27 -6.25
N GLY A 365 -3.24 9.32 -6.35
CA GLY A 365 -2.94 10.01 -7.60
C GLY A 365 -1.84 9.32 -8.41
N VAL A 366 -1.24 8.23 -7.91
CA VAL A 366 -0.19 7.44 -8.57
C VAL A 366 -0.74 6.15 -9.19
N LEU A 367 -1.82 5.58 -8.65
CA LEU A 367 -2.39 4.34 -9.17
C LEU A 367 -3.52 4.63 -10.15
N GLN A 368 -3.45 4.05 -11.36
CA GLN A 368 -4.64 3.96 -12.21
C GLN A 368 -5.63 2.93 -11.65
N ASP A 369 -6.89 3.00 -12.10
CA ASP A 369 -7.99 2.13 -11.64
C ASP A 369 -7.72 0.63 -11.82
N ASN A 370 -6.82 0.26 -12.74
CA ASN A 370 -6.46 -1.13 -13.00
C ASN A 370 -5.23 -1.61 -12.22
N PHE A 371 -4.55 -0.74 -11.46
CA PHE A 371 -3.28 -1.01 -10.74
C PHE A 371 -2.11 -1.51 -11.60
N LEU A 372 -2.30 -1.70 -12.91
CA LEU A 372 -1.30 -2.23 -13.84
C LEU A 372 -0.30 -1.16 -14.28
N GLN A 373 -0.70 0.09 -14.22
CA GLN A 373 0.12 1.23 -14.61
C GLN A 373 0.11 2.26 -13.48
N MET A 374 1.29 2.79 -13.17
CA MET A 374 1.35 4.05 -12.46
C MET A 374 0.70 5.09 -13.37
N SER A 375 -0.28 5.84 -12.86
CA SER A 375 -0.76 7.01 -13.56
C SER A 375 0.43 7.93 -13.73
N GLU A 376 0.75 8.27 -14.97
CA GLU A 376 1.60 9.42 -15.20
C GLU A 376 0.78 10.68 -14.87
N SER A 377 0.39 10.85 -13.60
CA SER A 377 -0.21 12.10 -13.17
C SER A 377 0.80 13.21 -13.47
N MET A 378 0.31 14.37 -13.94
CA MET A 378 1.18 15.51 -14.24
C MET A 378 2.10 15.86 -13.06
N ILE A 379 1.67 15.52 -11.84
CA ILE A 379 2.35 15.81 -10.57
C ILE A 379 3.75 15.19 -10.51
N TYR A 380 3.98 14.00 -11.09
CA TYR A 380 5.26 13.29 -10.99
C TYR A 380 6.00 13.14 -12.34
N LYS A 381 5.37 13.60 -13.43
CA LYS A 381 5.95 13.53 -14.79
C LYS A 381 7.28 14.26 -14.89
N SER A 382 7.44 15.41 -14.23
CA SER A 382 8.70 16.16 -14.25
C SER A 382 9.79 15.40 -13.52
N GLN A 383 9.55 14.94 -12.29
CA GLN A 383 10.57 14.24 -11.49
C GLN A 383 11.01 12.92 -12.14
N VAL A 384 10.06 12.16 -12.70
CA VAL A 384 10.38 10.94 -13.47
C VAL A 384 11.24 11.29 -14.69
N ARG A 385 10.91 12.37 -15.41
CA ARG A 385 11.71 12.83 -16.56
C ARG A 385 13.11 13.28 -16.12
N ASP A 386 13.21 13.97 -14.99
CA ASP A 386 14.47 14.54 -14.52
C ASP A 386 15.42 13.43 -14.04
N VAL A 387 14.90 12.40 -13.35
CA VAL A 387 15.67 11.19 -13.01
C VAL A 387 16.06 10.40 -14.25
N ASN A 388 15.17 10.28 -15.25
CA ASN A 388 15.49 9.66 -16.53
C ASN A 388 16.64 10.41 -17.25
N MET A 389 16.62 11.74 -17.29
CA MET A 389 17.70 12.55 -17.88
C MET A 389 18.99 12.49 -17.05
N MET A 390 18.88 12.40 -15.73
CA MET A 390 20.00 12.34 -14.80
C MET A 390 20.77 11.02 -14.89
N LEU A 391 20.06 9.89 -14.92
CA LEU A 391 20.64 8.54 -14.82
C LEU A 391 20.54 7.73 -16.11
N GLY A 392 19.78 8.17 -17.12
CA GLY A 392 19.51 7.37 -18.32
C GLY A 392 18.70 6.08 -18.06
N ILE A 393 18.11 5.94 -16.86
CA ILE A 393 17.28 4.78 -16.51
C ILE A 393 15.94 4.90 -17.24
N PRO A 394 15.48 3.86 -17.98
CA PRO A 394 14.20 3.89 -18.66
C PRO A 394 13.05 4.23 -17.71
N LYS A 395 12.06 4.99 -18.19
CA LYS A 395 10.90 5.40 -17.36
C LYS A 395 10.16 4.21 -16.73
N SER A 396 10.14 3.06 -17.41
CA SER A 396 9.57 1.81 -16.88
C SER A 396 10.27 1.29 -15.62
N ASN A 397 11.53 1.69 -15.41
CA ASN A 397 12.38 1.29 -14.28
C ASN A 397 12.51 2.44 -13.26
N ILE A 398 11.69 3.50 -13.37
CA ILE A 398 11.55 4.56 -12.38
C ILE A 398 10.28 4.30 -11.59
N LEU A 399 10.47 3.83 -10.36
CA LEU A 399 9.43 3.34 -9.47
C LEU A 399 9.07 4.45 -8.47
N VAL A 400 7.80 4.52 -8.07
CA VAL A 400 7.28 5.56 -7.18
C VAL A 400 6.57 4.89 -6.00
N VAL A 401 6.92 5.29 -4.77
CA VAL A 401 6.37 4.71 -3.54
C VAL A 401 6.11 5.75 -2.47
N GLU A 402 5.09 5.50 -1.64
CA GLU A 402 4.97 6.09 -0.30
C GLU A 402 5.41 5.03 0.72
N ASN A 403 6.35 5.38 1.58
CA ASN A 403 6.87 4.47 2.60
C ASN A 403 6.11 4.66 3.90
N TYR A 404 5.94 3.58 4.67
CA TYR A 404 5.48 3.63 6.06
C TYR A 404 6.55 4.29 6.94
N ALA A 405 6.44 5.61 7.12
CA ALA A 405 7.35 6.42 7.91
C ALA A 405 6.68 7.04 9.14
N SER A 406 5.42 7.47 9.00
CA SER A 406 4.69 8.25 10.03
C SER A 406 3.32 7.66 10.37
N GLU A 407 2.87 6.72 9.54
CA GLU A 407 1.59 6.04 9.62
C GLU A 407 1.51 5.18 10.87
N ARG A 408 0.29 5.00 11.36
CA ARG A 408 -0.01 4.17 12.54
C ARG A 408 -0.59 2.81 12.18
N GLU A 409 -1.01 2.63 10.93
CA GLU A 409 -1.68 1.44 10.42
C GLU A 409 -1.30 1.23 8.95
N MET A 410 -1.52 0.01 8.47
CA MET A 410 -1.28 -0.38 7.08
C MET A 410 -2.37 0.17 6.14
N ASP A 411 -2.00 0.50 4.91
CA ASP A 411 -2.86 0.92 3.81
C ASP A 411 -2.64 0.02 2.57
N PRO A 412 -3.67 -0.71 2.10
CA PRO A 412 -3.58 -1.54 0.90
C PRO A 412 -3.08 -0.80 -0.35
N LEU A 413 -3.36 0.50 -0.52
CA LEU A 413 -2.90 1.26 -1.69
C LEU A 413 -1.39 1.54 -1.63
N GLN A 414 -0.87 1.89 -0.44
CA GLN A 414 0.56 2.01 -0.21
C GLN A 414 1.26 0.66 -0.41
N ASP A 415 0.66 -0.42 0.10
CA ASP A 415 1.18 -1.78 -0.08
C ASP A 415 1.35 -2.14 -1.56
N ILE A 416 0.36 -1.81 -2.39
CA ILE A 416 0.42 -2.07 -3.84
C ILE A 416 1.62 -1.39 -4.48
N LEU A 417 1.89 -0.12 -4.16
CA LEU A 417 3.03 0.59 -4.74
C LEU A 417 4.36 -0.03 -4.29
N ILE A 418 4.50 -0.33 -3.01
CA ILE A 418 5.71 -0.94 -2.46
C ILE A 418 5.95 -2.33 -3.06
N LEU A 419 4.90 -3.17 -3.13
CA LEU A 419 4.98 -4.52 -3.69
C LEU A 419 5.24 -4.49 -5.20
N SER A 420 4.63 -3.55 -5.93
CA SER A 420 4.87 -3.38 -7.36
C SER A 420 6.31 -2.94 -7.63
N ALA A 421 6.85 -2.01 -6.83
CA ALA A 421 8.25 -1.60 -6.92
C ALA A 421 9.20 -2.78 -6.64
N LEU A 422 8.93 -3.55 -5.58
CA LEU A 422 9.72 -4.73 -5.25
C LEU A 422 9.68 -5.79 -6.35
N LYS A 423 8.51 -6.05 -6.95
CA LYS A 423 8.35 -6.95 -8.10
C LYS A 423 9.21 -6.51 -9.29
N GLN A 424 9.25 -5.21 -9.61
CA GLN A 424 10.13 -4.73 -10.68
C GLN A 424 11.62 -4.87 -10.33
N MET A 425 11.99 -4.69 -9.05
CA MET A 425 13.36 -4.96 -8.60
C MET A 425 13.73 -6.46 -8.71
N THR A 426 12.78 -7.37 -8.45
CA THR A 426 13.02 -8.81 -8.64
C THR A 426 13.25 -9.17 -10.10
N ARG A 427 12.47 -8.56 -11.02
CA ARG A 427 12.65 -8.75 -12.47
C ARG A 427 14.00 -8.22 -12.96
N ALA A 428 14.38 -7.02 -12.53
CA ALA A 428 15.69 -6.47 -12.86
C ALA A 428 16.85 -7.35 -12.36
N ALA A 429 16.69 -7.98 -11.19
CA ALA A 429 17.67 -8.93 -10.67
C ALA A 429 17.73 -10.23 -11.50
N ASP A 430 16.59 -10.73 -11.97
CA ASP A 430 16.55 -11.90 -12.87
C ASP A 430 17.18 -11.58 -14.23
N ASP A 431 16.92 -10.40 -14.80
CA ASP A 431 17.57 -9.95 -16.05
C ASP A 431 19.11 -9.94 -15.90
N PHE A 432 19.61 -9.54 -14.72
CA PHE A 432 21.05 -9.61 -14.42
C PHE A 432 21.55 -11.06 -14.34
N LEU A 433 20.79 -11.95 -13.71
CA LEU A 433 21.15 -13.36 -13.58
C LEU A 433 21.14 -14.09 -14.93
N GLU A 434 20.21 -13.75 -15.81
CA GLU A 434 20.10 -14.30 -17.17
C GLU A 434 21.25 -13.89 -18.08
N ASP A 435 21.78 -12.67 -17.93
CA ASP A 435 22.92 -12.15 -18.73
C ASP A 435 24.29 -12.66 -18.22
N LEU A 436 24.33 -13.43 -17.13
CA LEU A 436 25.59 -14.03 -16.67
C LEU A 436 26.12 -15.02 -17.73
N PRO A 437 27.45 -15.03 -17.98
CA PRO A 437 28.03 -16.00 -18.89
C PRO A 437 27.72 -17.41 -18.39
N LEU A 438 27.27 -18.27 -19.31
CA LEU A 438 27.10 -19.70 -19.05
C LEU A 438 28.44 -20.29 -18.62
N GLU A 439 28.55 -20.74 -17.37
CA GLU A 439 29.73 -21.46 -16.85
C GLU A 439 29.80 -22.90 -17.35
#